data_AF-A0A1F9ZDN5-F1
#
_entry.id   AF-A0A1F9ZDN5-F1
#
_cell.length_a   1.000
_cell.length_b   1.000
_cell.length_c   1.000
_cell.angle_alpha   90.00
_cell.angle_beta   90.00
_cell.angle_gamma   90.00
#
_symmetry.space_group_name_H-M   'P 1'
#
loop_
_entity.id
_entity.type
_entity.pdbx_description
1 polymer ?
#
loop_
_entity_poly.entity_id
_entity_poly.type
_entity_poly.pdbx_seq_one_letter_code
_entity_poly.pdbx_strand_id
1 'polypeptide(L)'
;MGFFRWLFGTKAPRPPPPPPPTAFEPPSFPFTGEIRIRHEDYDRIKTGWWSVTVGAPEEWDGKIAEMEEGIRNNFGRFRTQDGGLVERWNDAAWAAVRSGLVVEKR
;
A
#
# COMPACT_ATOMS: atom_id res chain seq x y z
N MET A 1 46.22 17.96 -22.42
CA MET A 1 45.00 18.78 -22.60
C MET A 1 43.85 17.84 -22.92
N GLY A 2 42.80 17.83 -22.09
CA GLY A 2 41.65 16.93 -22.27
C GLY A 2 40.75 16.85 -21.03
N PHE A 3 40.65 17.95 -20.29
CA PHE A 3 39.64 18.18 -19.26
C PHE A 3 38.41 18.72 -20.02
N PHE A 4 37.26 18.04 -20.04
CA PHE A 4 35.90 18.51 -20.46
C PHE A 4 35.09 17.43 -21.22
N ARG A 5 34.73 16.31 -20.56
CA ARG A 5 33.74 15.39 -21.12
C ARG A 5 32.80 14.74 -20.09
N TRP A 6 32.66 15.34 -18.90
CA TRP A 6 31.88 14.79 -17.78
C TRP A 6 30.57 15.55 -17.45
N LEU A 7 30.13 16.53 -18.26
CA LEU A 7 28.91 17.31 -17.97
C LEU A 7 27.67 16.93 -18.79
N PHE A 8 27.73 15.89 -19.62
CA PHE A 8 26.56 15.42 -20.37
C PHE A 8 26.37 13.91 -20.19
N GLY A 9 26.25 13.48 -18.93
CA GLY A 9 25.67 12.20 -18.59
C GLY A 9 24.19 12.23 -18.95
N THR A 10 23.86 11.68 -20.12
CA THR A 10 22.51 11.32 -20.54
C THR A 10 21.87 10.49 -19.43
N LYS A 11 21.06 11.12 -18.57
CA LYS A 11 20.15 10.41 -17.69
C LYS A 11 19.22 9.62 -18.61
N ALA A 12 19.44 8.31 -18.68
CA ALA A 12 18.47 7.41 -19.24
C ALA A 12 17.09 7.79 -18.67
N PRO A 13 16.03 7.89 -19.50
CA PRO A 13 14.69 8.11 -18.98
C PRO A 13 14.44 7.05 -17.92
N ARG A 14 14.05 7.46 -16.71
CA ARG A 14 13.59 6.50 -15.70
C ARG A 14 12.56 5.60 -16.38
N PRO A 15 12.66 4.27 -16.22
CA PRO A 15 11.60 3.40 -16.70
C PRO A 15 10.26 3.93 -16.16
N PRO A 16 9.17 3.83 -16.95
CA PRO A 16 7.86 4.19 -16.43
C PRO A 16 7.62 3.43 -15.13
N PRO A 17 6.96 4.06 -14.13
CA PRO A 17 6.59 3.32 -12.93
C PRO A 17 5.82 2.05 -13.37
N PRO A 18 6.00 0.92 -12.66
CA PRO A 18 5.19 -0.26 -12.93
C PRO A 18 3.70 0.12 -12.88
N PRO A 19 2.84 -0.55 -13.67
CA PRO A 19 1.41 -0.31 -13.58
C PRO A 19 0.99 -0.50 -12.12
N PRO A 20 0.09 0.36 -11.58
CA PRO A 20 -0.39 0.19 -10.23
C PRO A 20 -0.93 -1.23 -10.07
N PRO A 21 -0.67 -1.89 -8.94
CA PRO A 21 -1.14 -3.24 -8.72
C PRO A 21 -2.64 -3.31 -8.97
N THR A 22 -3.08 -4.35 -9.68
CA THR A 22 -4.50 -4.57 -9.94
C THR A 22 -5.20 -4.78 -8.60
N ALA A 23 -5.96 -3.79 -8.16
CA ALA A 23 -6.80 -3.91 -6.98
C ALA A 23 -7.81 -5.03 -7.25
N PHE A 24 -7.80 -6.08 -6.44
CA PHE A 24 -8.86 -7.08 -6.49
C PHE A 24 -10.15 -6.39 -6.03
N GLU A 25 -11.18 -6.43 -6.86
CA GLU A 25 -12.54 -6.03 -6.51
C GLU A 25 -13.46 -7.25 -6.68
N PRO A 26 -14.44 -7.47 -5.78
CA PRO A 26 -15.40 -8.54 -5.93
C PRO A 26 -16.15 -8.44 -7.26
N PRO A 27 -16.25 -9.53 -8.05
CA PRO A 27 -16.95 -9.50 -9.33
C PRO A 27 -18.48 -9.36 -9.17
N SER A 28 -19.01 -9.68 -7.99
CA SER A 28 -20.43 -9.60 -7.66
C SER A 28 -20.65 -9.49 -6.15
N PHE A 29 -21.80 -8.94 -5.78
CA PHE A 29 -22.28 -8.84 -4.41
C PHE A 29 -23.56 -9.69 -4.22
N PRO A 30 -23.79 -10.29 -3.04
CA PRO A 30 -22.92 -10.25 -1.86
C PRO A 30 -21.63 -11.05 -2.06
N PHE A 31 -20.52 -10.52 -1.55
CA PHE A 31 -19.23 -11.18 -1.54
C PHE A 31 -18.96 -11.75 -0.16
N THR A 32 -18.51 -13.00 -0.12
CA THR A 32 -18.02 -13.65 1.10
C THR A 32 -16.74 -14.40 0.77
N GLY A 33 -15.66 -14.12 1.49
CA GLY A 33 -14.38 -14.76 1.25
C GLY A 33 -13.30 -14.31 2.23
N GLU A 34 -12.13 -14.92 2.13
CA GLU A 34 -10.94 -14.49 2.87
C GLU A 34 -10.09 -13.58 2.00
N ILE A 35 -9.76 -12.39 2.50
CA ILE A 35 -8.89 -11.44 1.82
C ILE A 35 -7.69 -11.08 2.69
N ARG A 36 -6.61 -10.63 2.07
CA ARG A 36 -5.50 -9.97 2.77
C ARG A 36 -4.98 -8.82 1.93
N ILE A 37 -4.50 -7.78 2.60
CA ILE A 37 -3.72 -6.71 1.97
C ILE A 37 -2.24 -6.97 2.19
N ARG A 38 -1.43 -6.86 1.13
CA ARG A 38 0.04 -6.83 1.21
C ARG A 38 0.61 -5.73 0.34
N HIS A 39 1.82 -5.29 0.63
CA HIS A 39 2.58 -4.46 -0.28
C HIS A 39 3.31 -5.33 -1.32
N GLU A 40 3.47 -4.83 -2.54
CA GLU A 40 4.19 -5.53 -3.61
C GLU A 40 5.69 -5.67 -3.32
N ASP A 41 6.35 -4.57 -2.94
CA ASP A 41 7.80 -4.53 -2.68
C ASP A 41 8.22 -4.79 -1.22
N TYR A 42 7.30 -4.66 -0.26
CA TYR A 42 7.62 -4.73 1.16
C TYR A 42 6.89 -5.88 1.85
N ASP A 43 7.54 -7.04 1.92
CA ASP A 43 6.99 -8.26 2.56
C ASP A 43 6.56 -8.05 4.03
N ARG A 44 7.17 -7.08 4.72
CA ARG A 44 6.81 -6.73 6.10
C ARG A 44 5.42 -6.09 6.19
N ILE A 45 4.98 -5.41 5.15
CA ILE A 45 3.67 -4.76 5.09
C ILE A 45 2.69 -5.78 4.52
N LYS A 46 2.19 -6.62 5.39
CA LYS A 46 1.22 -7.66 5.06
C LYS A 46 0.30 -7.91 6.23
N THR A 47 -0.98 -7.98 5.95
CA THR A 47 -2.02 -8.38 6.90
C THR A 47 -2.17 -9.90 6.92
N GLY A 48 -2.77 -10.43 8.00
CA GLY A 48 -3.30 -11.79 8.00
C GLY A 48 -4.42 -11.97 6.97
N TRP A 49 -4.97 -13.18 6.86
CA TRP A 49 -6.22 -13.41 6.14
C TRP A 49 -7.41 -12.99 7.00
N TRP A 50 -8.32 -12.23 6.40
CA TRP A 50 -9.51 -11.67 7.05
C TRP A 50 -10.74 -12.23 6.35
N SER A 51 -11.66 -12.81 7.11
CA SER A 51 -12.97 -13.17 6.59
C SER A 51 -13.80 -11.91 6.39
N VAL A 52 -14.23 -11.67 5.16
CA VAL A 52 -15.01 -10.49 4.77
C VAL A 52 -16.33 -10.94 4.19
N THR A 53 -17.41 -10.31 4.63
CA THR A 53 -18.76 -10.43 4.09
C THR A 53 -19.24 -9.02 3.79
N VAL A 54 -19.52 -8.73 2.53
CA VAL A 54 -20.02 -7.42 2.09
C VAL A 54 -21.17 -7.59 1.11
N GLY A 55 -22.24 -6.81 1.31
CA GLY A 55 -23.46 -6.84 0.51
C GLY A 55 -23.49 -5.81 -0.62
N ALA A 56 -22.61 -4.81 -0.58
CA ALA A 56 -22.60 -3.70 -1.54
C ALA A 56 -21.18 -3.18 -1.83
N PRO A 57 -20.97 -2.49 -2.96
CA PRO A 57 -19.68 -1.86 -3.29
C PRO A 57 -19.18 -0.90 -2.20
N GLU A 58 -20.07 -0.13 -1.57
CA GLU A 58 -19.70 0.82 -0.53
C GLU A 58 -19.16 0.13 0.73
N GLU A 59 -19.70 -1.05 1.05
CA GLU A 59 -19.20 -1.86 2.17
C GLU A 59 -17.82 -2.46 1.86
N TRP A 60 -17.56 -2.78 0.59
CA TRP A 60 -16.23 -3.21 0.15
C TRP A 60 -15.20 -2.09 0.32
N ASP A 61 -15.50 -0.89 -0.18
CA ASP A 61 -14.62 0.27 -0.05
C ASP A 61 -14.34 0.61 1.41
N GLY A 62 -15.39 0.58 2.25
CA GLY A 62 -15.26 0.76 3.69
C GLY A 62 -14.37 -0.30 4.33
N LYS A 63 -14.47 -1.56 3.90
CA LYS A 63 -13.64 -2.64 4.45
C LYS A 63 -12.18 -2.51 4.05
N ILE A 64 -11.90 -2.13 2.80
CA ILE A 64 -10.53 -1.87 2.35
C ILE A 64 -9.93 -0.69 3.10
N ALA A 65 -10.68 0.40 3.28
CA ALA A 65 -10.22 1.56 4.06
C ALA A 65 -9.90 1.20 5.52
N GLU A 66 -10.73 0.37 6.17
CA GLU A 66 -10.47 -0.15 7.52
C GLU A 66 -9.14 -0.92 7.59
N MET A 67 -8.90 -1.81 6.62
CA MET A 67 -7.68 -2.61 6.56
C MET A 67 -6.44 -1.75 6.27
N GLU A 68 -6.54 -0.79 5.36
CA GLU A 68 -5.49 0.20 5.07
C GLU A 68 -5.17 1.06 6.30
N GLU A 69 -6.18 1.50 7.05
CA GLU A 69 -5.99 2.24 8.29
C GLU A 69 -5.29 1.37 9.35
N GLY A 70 -5.66 0.10 9.45
CA GLY A 70 -4.96 -0.87 10.30
C GLY A 70 -3.47 -0.96 9.98
N ILE A 71 -3.11 -0.99 8.68
CA ILE A 71 -1.71 -0.93 8.23
C ILE A 71 -1.06 0.39 8.63
N ARG A 72 -1.69 1.53 8.38
CA ARG A 72 -1.16 2.85 8.75
C ARG A 72 -0.92 2.95 10.25
N ASN A 73 -1.83 2.43 11.07
CA ASN A 73 -1.72 2.44 12.52
C ASN A 73 -0.59 1.54 13.02
N ASN A 74 -0.41 0.37 12.41
CA ASN A 74 0.59 -0.60 12.87
C ASN A 74 2.02 -0.29 12.38
N PHE A 75 2.15 0.21 11.15
CA PHE A 75 3.46 0.44 10.51
C PHE A 75 3.82 1.91 10.36
N GLY A 76 2.82 2.76 10.15
CA GLY A 76 2.98 4.20 9.92
C GLY A 76 3.00 5.03 11.20
N ARG A 77 2.85 4.41 12.37
CA ARG A 77 2.96 5.07 13.68
C ARG A 77 3.87 4.26 14.60
N PHE A 78 4.59 4.97 15.46
CA PHE A 78 5.31 4.38 16.57
C PHE A 78 4.59 4.66 17.87
N ARG A 79 4.53 3.65 18.73
CA ARG A 79 4.13 3.84 20.12
C ARG A 79 5.35 4.23 20.94
N THR A 80 5.30 5.39 21.59
CA THR A 80 6.36 5.83 22.51
C THR A 80 6.28 5.05 23.82
N GLN A 81 7.35 5.09 24.61
CA GLN A 81 7.38 4.43 25.93
C GLN A 81 6.28 4.97 26.87
N ASP A 82 5.91 6.24 26.71
CA ASP A 82 4.86 6.92 27.48
C ASP A 82 3.44 6.60 26.97
N GLY A 83 3.32 5.73 25.96
CA GLY A 83 2.05 5.33 25.36
C GLY A 83 1.49 6.30 24.30
N GLY A 84 2.22 7.36 23.96
CA GLY A 84 1.89 8.25 22.86
C GLY A 84 2.04 7.59 21.50
N LEU A 85 1.31 8.08 20.49
CA LEU A 85 1.48 7.67 19.10
C LEU A 85 2.16 8.81 18.35
N VAL A 86 3.29 8.52 17.72
CA VAL A 86 4.03 9.46 16.87
C VAL A 86 4.00 8.94 15.45
N GLU A 87 3.75 9.83 14.49
CA GLU A 87 3.73 9.47 13.07
C GLU A 87 5.14 9.12 12.58
N ARG A 88 5.28 7.92 12.03
CA ARG A 88 6.46 7.50 11.28
C ARG A 88 6.36 7.93 9.82
N TRP A 89 5.16 7.83 9.27
CA TRP A 89 4.85 8.20 7.90
C TRP A 89 3.97 9.43 7.92
N ASN A 90 4.46 10.51 7.31
CA ASN A 90 3.59 11.62 6.95
C ASN A 90 2.63 11.21 5.82
N ASP A 91 1.67 12.06 5.47
CA ASP A 91 0.66 11.75 4.45
C ASP A 91 1.26 11.41 3.08
N ALA A 92 2.38 12.04 2.71
CA ALA A 92 3.07 11.75 1.45
C ALA A 92 3.71 10.35 1.45
N ALA A 93 4.38 9.97 2.55
CA ALA A 93 4.94 8.63 2.71
C ALA A 93 3.84 7.57 2.76
N TRP A 94 2.72 7.88 3.42
CA TRP A 94 1.56 6.99 3.43
C TRP A 94 0.97 6.79 2.03
N ALA A 95 0.80 7.87 1.26
CA ALA A 95 0.29 7.78 -0.11
C ALA A 95 1.18 6.89 -1.00
N ALA A 96 2.50 6.99 -0.85
CA ALA A 96 3.45 6.16 -1.59
C ALA A 96 3.40 4.68 -1.18
N VAL A 97 3.22 4.37 0.11
CA VAL A 97 3.03 2.99 0.57
C VAL A 97 1.69 2.45 0.10
N ARG A 98 0.63 3.26 0.21
CA ARG A 98 -0.74 2.88 -0.18
C ARG A 98 -0.82 2.50 -1.66
N SER A 99 -0.12 3.22 -2.54
CA SER A 99 -0.14 2.93 -3.98
C SER A 99 0.43 1.55 -4.35
N GLY A 100 1.24 0.95 -3.48
CA GLY A 100 1.79 -0.40 -3.68
C GLY A 100 1.04 -1.51 -2.93
N LEU A 101 -0.10 -1.18 -2.30
CA LEU A 101 -0.93 -2.17 -1.62
C LEU A 101 -1.78 -2.95 -2.63
N VAL A 102 -1.83 -4.26 -2.41
CA VAL A 102 -2.55 -5.23 -3.24
C VAL A 102 -3.47 -6.05 -2.36
N VAL A 103 -4.72 -6.18 -2.77
CA VAL A 103 -5.70 -7.07 -2.15
C VAL A 103 -5.55 -8.45 -2.81
N GLU A 104 -5.36 -9.48 -1.99
CA GLU A 104 -5.35 -10.87 -2.41
C GLU A 104 -6.55 -11.60 -1.81
N LYS A 105 -7.11 -12.54 -2.56
CA LYS A 105 -8.21 -13.41 -2.14
C LYS A 105 -7.74 -14.85 -2.04
N ARG A 106 -8.30 -15.61 -1.11
CA ARG A 106 -8.15 -17.06 -0.99
C ARG A 106 -9.46 -17.80 -1.29
#